data_AF-A0A6N2K2Y8-F1
#
_entry.id   AF-A0A6N2K2Y8-F1
#
_cell.length_a   1.000
_cell.length_b   1.000
_cell.length_c   1.000
_cell.angle_alpha   90.00
_cell.angle_beta   90.00
_cell.angle_gamma   90.00
#
_symmetry.space_group_name_H-M   'P 1'
#
loop_
_entity.id
_entity.type
_entity.pdbx_description
1 polymer ?
#
loop_
_entity_poly.entity_id
_entity_poly.type
_entity_poly.pdbx_seq_one_letter_code
_entity_poly.pdbx_strand_id
1 'polypeptide(L)'
;MSSPAILLIFVVSALAPHFVFSSSIQDPELVVQEVHRSINASRRNLGYLSCGTGNPIDDCWRCDPNWERNRQRLADCAIGFGKNAIGGRNGRIYVVTDSDNDDAVNPKPGTLRHAVIQDEPLWIIFKRDMVIQLRQELVMNSFKTIDGRGASVHIAGGPCITIHYATNIIIHGIHIHDCKQGGNGDIRDSPHHSGWWTPSDGDGVSIFASKHIWVDHCSLSNCHDGLIDAIHGSTAITISNNFMTHHDKVMLLGHSDSYTQGPRHAGDYSL
;
A
#
# COMPACT_ATOMS: atom_id res chain seq x y z
N MET A 1 -68.64 48.28 9.96
CA MET A 1 -68.30 46.88 10.30
C MET A 1 -67.14 46.48 9.41
N SER A 2 -65.94 46.59 9.96
CA SER A 2 -64.65 46.49 9.29
C SER A 2 -64.13 45.05 9.30
N SER A 3 -63.82 44.49 8.13
CA SER A 3 -63.07 43.23 7.99
C SER A 3 -61.57 43.53 7.87
N PRO A 4 -60.67 42.83 8.58
CA PRO A 4 -59.24 43.00 8.40
C PRO A 4 -58.74 42.10 7.26
N ALA A 5 -57.87 42.65 6.42
CA ALA A 5 -57.13 41.89 5.41
C ALA A 5 -55.98 41.14 6.07
N ILE A 6 -55.90 39.82 5.86
CA ILE A 6 -54.81 38.97 6.34
C ILE A 6 -53.68 39.02 5.29
N LEU A 7 -52.54 39.58 5.69
CA LEU A 7 -51.31 39.62 4.88
C LEU A 7 -50.55 38.29 5.07
N LEU A 8 -50.56 37.41 4.07
CA LEU A 8 -49.72 36.20 4.05
C LEU A 8 -48.28 36.59 3.66
N ILE A 9 -47.36 36.48 4.62
CA ILE A 9 -45.91 36.60 4.38
C ILE A 9 -45.39 35.23 3.93
N PHE A 10 -45.05 35.11 2.65
CA PHE A 10 -44.30 33.95 2.14
C PHE A 10 -42.83 34.07 2.59
N VAL A 11 -42.42 33.24 3.55
CA VAL A 11 -41.00 33.07 3.90
C VAL A 11 -40.38 32.14 2.86
N VAL A 12 -39.68 32.71 1.87
CA VAL A 12 -38.83 31.95 0.95
C VAL A 12 -37.62 31.48 1.73
N SER A 13 -37.62 30.20 2.13
CA SER A 13 -36.43 29.51 2.64
C SER A 13 -35.42 29.39 1.50
N ALA A 14 -34.39 30.25 1.53
CA ALA A 14 -33.22 30.08 0.67
C ALA A 14 -32.40 28.89 1.20
N LEU A 15 -32.66 27.70 0.67
CA LEU A 15 -31.76 26.56 0.82
C LEU A 15 -30.50 26.86 0.01
N ALA A 16 -29.46 27.37 0.69
CA ALA A 16 -28.14 27.45 0.11
C ALA A 16 -27.66 26.02 -0.21
N PRO A 17 -27.29 25.70 -1.46
CA PRO A 17 -26.69 24.41 -1.76
C PRO A 17 -25.38 24.31 -1.00
N HIS A 18 -25.32 23.46 0.03
CA HIS A 18 -24.07 23.08 0.66
C HIS A 18 -23.32 22.19 -0.34
N PHE A 19 -22.48 22.82 -1.16
CA PHE A 19 -21.44 22.10 -1.88
C PHE A 19 -20.46 21.55 -0.85
N VAL A 20 -20.70 20.32 -0.40
CA VAL A 20 -19.70 19.54 0.35
C VAL A 20 -18.63 19.16 -0.66
N PHE A 21 -17.62 20.01 -0.83
CA PHE A 21 -16.35 19.58 -1.39
C PHE A 21 -15.72 18.66 -0.36
N SER A 22 -15.96 17.35 -0.49
CA SER A 22 -15.15 16.36 0.20
C SER A 22 -13.77 16.38 -0.44
N SER A 23 -12.81 17.06 0.20
CA SER A 23 -11.41 16.86 -0.15
C SER A 23 -11.08 15.39 0.15
N SER A 24 -10.81 14.59 -0.88
CA SER A 24 -10.37 13.20 -0.70
C SER A 24 -8.97 13.10 -0.07
N ILE A 25 -8.30 14.23 0.10
CA ILE A 25 -6.98 14.37 0.71
C ILE A 25 -7.19 14.71 2.19
N GLN A 26 -6.56 13.92 3.05
CA GLN A 26 -6.55 14.16 4.50
C GLN A 26 -5.84 15.49 4.80
N ASP A 27 -6.36 16.26 5.75
CA ASP A 27 -5.69 17.45 6.26
C ASP A 27 -4.33 17.06 6.87
N PRO A 28 -3.20 17.52 6.29
CA PRO A 28 -1.87 17.17 6.77
C PRO A 28 -1.66 17.50 8.25
N GLU A 29 -2.22 18.61 8.73
CA GLU A 29 -2.03 19.05 10.12
C GLU A 29 -2.72 18.10 11.10
N LEU A 30 -3.94 17.64 10.77
CA LEU A 30 -4.65 16.65 11.58
C LEU A 30 -3.89 15.30 11.63
N VAL A 31 -3.30 14.89 10.50
CA VAL A 31 -2.48 13.66 10.45
C VAL A 31 -1.23 13.79 11.30
N VAL A 32 -0.54 14.94 11.25
CA VAL A 32 0.63 15.24 12.10
C VAL A 32 0.25 15.19 13.58
N GLN A 33 -0.86 15.80 13.96
CA GLN A 33 -1.36 15.79 15.35
C GLN A 33 -1.68 14.37 15.84
N GLU A 34 -2.29 13.54 15.00
CA GLU A 34 -2.58 12.14 15.31
C GLU A 34 -1.31 11.30 15.44
N VAL A 35 -0.31 11.50 14.57
CA VAL A 35 1.01 10.86 14.68
C VAL A 35 1.68 11.25 15.99
N HIS A 36 1.72 12.54 16.33
CA HIS A 36 2.28 13.00 17.62
C HIS A 36 1.54 12.41 18.82
N ARG A 37 0.21 12.33 18.77
CA ARG A 37 -0.58 11.69 19.81
C ARG A 37 -0.22 10.21 19.96
N SER A 38 -0.04 9.49 18.85
CA SER A 38 0.32 8.07 18.84
C SER A 38 1.71 7.83 19.43
N ILE A 39 2.70 8.64 19.05
CA ILE A 39 4.06 8.61 19.62
C ILE A 39 4.02 8.88 21.13
N ASN A 40 3.28 9.92 21.55
CA ASN A 40 3.17 10.27 22.97
C ASN A 40 2.48 9.17 23.79
N ALA A 41 1.49 8.48 23.23
CA ALA A 41 0.82 7.36 23.89
C ALA A 41 1.77 6.17 24.09
N SER A 42 2.57 5.82 23.07
CA SER A 42 3.61 4.79 23.17
C SER A 42 4.65 5.12 24.25
N ARG A 43 5.13 6.38 24.30
CA ARG A 43 6.10 6.85 25.32
C ARG A 43 5.56 6.87 26.75
N ARG A 44 4.26 7.15 26.94
CA ARG A 44 3.62 7.25 28.27
C ARG A 44 3.18 5.90 28.84
N ASN A 45 2.94 4.90 27.98
CA ASN A 45 2.60 3.54 28.39
C ASN A 45 3.84 2.74 28.82
N LEU A 46 4.50 3.19 29.90
CA LEU A 46 5.55 2.43 30.62
C LEU A 46 4.97 1.26 31.47
N GLY A 47 3.71 0.90 31.28
CA GLY A 47 3.02 -0.16 32.02
C GLY A 47 2.89 -1.44 31.20
N TYR A 48 3.31 -2.56 31.79
CA TYR A 48 3.11 -4.03 31.58
C TYR A 48 2.61 -4.63 30.24
N LEU A 49 2.01 -3.87 29.31
CA LEU A 49 1.42 -4.32 28.04
C LEU A 49 1.96 -3.60 26.78
N SER A 50 2.83 -2.59 26.94
CA SER A 50 3.58 -1.96 25.83
C SER A 50 4.94 -2.65 25.70
N CYS A 51 5.41 -2.93 24.48
CA CYS A 51 6.79 -3.45 24.28
C CYS A 51 7.84 -2.46 24.77
N GLY A 52 7.47 -1.20 24.98
CA GLY A 52 8.39 -0.17 25.43
C GLY A 52 9.53 0.07 24.44
N THR A 53 9.35 -0.25 23.15
CA THR A 53 10.35 0.10 22.12
C THR A 53 10.37 1.62 21.87
N GLY A 54 9.27 2.30 22.21
CA GLY A 54 9.07 3.72 21.95
C GLY A 54 8.63 4.02 20.50
N ASN A 55 8.42 2.98 19.70
CA ASN A 55 7.85 3.07 18.36
C ASN A 55 6.37 2.64 18.41
N PRO A 56 5.41 3.55 18.15
CA PRO A 56 3.99 3.26 18.29
C PRO A 56 3.45 2.19 17.33
N ILE A 57 4.06 2.04 16.15
CA ILE A 57 3.69 0.98 15.20
C ILE A 57 4.09 -0.39 15.78
N ASP A 58 5.35 -0.54 16.16
CA ASP A 58 5.86 -1.80 16.70
C ASP A 58 5.19 -2.17 18.03
N ASP A 59 5.01 -1.20 18.92
CA ASP A 59 4.37 -1.41 20.22
C ASP A 59 2.91 -1.90 20.08
N CYS A 60 2.26 -1.67 18.94
CA CYS A 60 0.88 -2.10 18.69
C CYS A 60 0.74 -3.60 18.39
N TRP A 61 1.72 -4.22 17.73
CA TRP A 61 1.62 -5.63 17.29
C TRP A 61 2.74 -6.54 17.80
N ARG A 62 3.97 -6.03 17.97
CA ARG A 62 5.17 -6.85 18.18
C ARG A 62 5.17 -7.58 19.53
N CYS A 63 4.36 -7.10 20.46
CA CYS A 63 4.25 -7.62 21.83
C CYS A 63 3.17 -8.68 21.97
N ASP A 64 2.45 -9.00 20.90
CA ASP A 64 1.51 -10.11 20.91
C ASP A 64 2.30 -11.43 20.86
N PRO A 65 2.38 -12.21 21.96
CA PRO A 65 3.08 -13.49 21.94
C PRO A 65 2.41 -14.50 21.00
N ASN A 66 1.18 -14.24 20.57
CA ASN A 66 0.41 -15.04 19.63
C ASN A 66 0.30 -14.36 18.25
N TRP A 67 1.23 -13.46 17.90
CA TRP A 67 1.21 -12.74 16.60
C TRP A 67 1.05 -13.69 15.40
N GLU A 68 1.58 -14.92 15.47
CA GLU A 68 1.43 -15.92 14.40
C GLU A 68 -0.02 -16.34 14.16
N ARG A 69 -0.83 -16.41 15.24
CA ARG A 69 -2.26 -16.71 15.18
C ARG A 69 -3.08 -15.46 14.88
N ASN A 70 -2.54 -14.29 15.22
CA ASN A 70 -3.17 -12.98 15.08
C ASN A 70 -2.51 -12.12 13.99
N ARG A 71 -1.96 -12.74 12.93
CA ARG A 71 -1.13 -12.04 11.93
C ARG A 71 -1.75 -10.76 11.41
N GLN A 72 -3.05 -10.82 11.14
CA GLN A 72 -3.80 -9.73 10.54
C GLN A 72 -4.01 -8.52 11.46
N ARG A 73 -3.76 -8.65 12.78
CA ARG A 73 -3.76 -7.52 13.73
C ARG A 73 -2.76 -6.44 13.35
N LEU A 74 -1.69 -6.79 12.63
CA LEU A 74 -0.73 -5.82 12.09
C LEU A 74 -1.43 -4.68 11.32
N ALA A 75 -2.49 -4.99 10.56
CA ALA A 75 -3.21 -3.99 9.76
C ALA A 75 -3.94 -2.91 10.58
N ASP A 76 -4.02 -3.05 11.90
CA ASP A 76 -4.58 -2.03 12.81
C ASP A 76 -3.51 -1.05 13.32
N CYS A 77 -2.23 -1.28 13.01
CA CYS A 77 -1.10 -0.61 13.63
C CYS A 77 -0.45 0.48 12.77
N ALA A 78 -0.90 0.65 11.53
CA ALA A 78 -0.43 1.72 10.67
C ALA A 78 -0.80 3.09 11.24
N ILE A 79 0.12 4.06 11.14
CA ILE A 79 -0.12 5.47 11.49
C ILE A 79 0.22 6.37 10.29
N GLY A 80 -0.12 7.65 10.37
CA GLY A 80 0.14 8.60 9.28
C GLY A 80 -0.87 8.50 8.14
N PHE A 81 -0.51 8.98 6.96
CA PHE A 81 -1.43 9.05 5.82
C PHE A 81 -1.91 7.67 5.33
N GLY A 82 -1.07 6.64 5.44
CA GLY A 82 -1.39 5.25 5.10
C GLY A 82 -2.13 4.47 6.18
N LYS A 83 -2.53 5.08 7.31
CA LYS A 83 -3.17 4.38 8.45
C LYS A 83 -4.40 3.54 8.10
N ASN A 84 -5.07 3.86 6.99
CA ASN A 84 -6.27 3.16 6.54
C ASN A 84 -5.95 1.99 5.58
N ALA A 85 -4.68 1.69 5.30
CA ALA A 85 -4.28 0.54 4.51
C ALA A 85 -4.59 -0.76 5.28
N ILE A 86 -5.67 -1.44 4.90
CA ILE A 86 -6.09 -2.68 5.56
C ILE A 86 -5.44 -3.94 4.95
N GLY A 87 -4.77 -3.79 3.80
CA GLY A 87 -4.18 -4.91 3.07
C GLY A 87 -5.20 -6.02 2.79
N GLY A 88 -4.79 -7.26 3.02
CA GLY A 88 -5.63 -8.46 2.93
C GLY A 88 -6.38 -8.85 4.20
N ARG A 89 -6.55 -7.93 5.18
CA ARG A 89 -7.28 -8.22 6.42
C ARG A 89 -8.70 -8.74 6.13
N ASN A 90 -9.18 -9.68 6.94
CA ASN A 90 -10.40 -10.47 6.77
C ASN A 90 -10.39 -11.42 5.56
N GLY A 91 -9.33 -11.39 4.76
CA GLY A 91 -9.03 -12.37 3.74
C GLY A 91 -8.53 -13.67 4.33
N ARG A 92 -8.53 -14.74 3.52
CA ARG A 92 -7.88 -15.99 3.88
C ARG A 92 -6.35 -15.84 3.85
N ILE A 93 -5.67 -16.67 4.62
CA ILE A 93 -4.21 -16.80 4.52
C ILE A 93 -3.88 -17.58 3.25
N TYR A 94 -3.02 -17.00 2.41
CA TYR A 94 -2.41 -17.70 1.28
C TYR A 94 -0.96 -18.00 1.62
N VAL A 95 -0.54 -19.25 1.49
CA VAL A 95 0.85 -19.66 1.79
C VAL A 95 1.60 -19.86 0.49
N VAL A 96 2.62 -19.04 0.24
CA VAL A 96 3.57 -19.22 -0.85
C VAL A 96 4.47 -20.40 -0.52
N THR A 97 4.53 -21.36 -1.44
CA THR A 97 5.28 -22.61 -1.31
C THR A 97 6.31 -22.80 -2.43
N ASP A 98 6.18 -22.04 -3.52
CA ASP A 98 6.98 -22.16 -4.74
C ASP A 98 7.59 -20.79 -5.10
N SER A 99 8.91 -20.73 -5.10
CA SER A 99 9.73 -19.56 -5.46
C SER A 99 10.32 -19.63 -6.85
N ASP A 100 10.25 -20.78 -7.52
CA ASP A 100 11.14 -21.10 -8.66
C ASP A 100 10.38 -21.04 -10.00
N ASN A 101 9.05 -21.03 -9.97
CA ASN A 101 8.18 -21.12 -11.14
C ASN A 101 7.41 -19.81 -11.42
N ASP A 102 8.08 -18.66 -11.37
CA ASP A 102 7.45 -17.39 -11.78
C ASP A 102 7.07 -17.42 -13.27
N ASP A 103 5.81 -17.10 -13.56
CA ASP A 103 5.26 -16.98 -14.91
C ASP A 103 4.37 -15.75 -14.96
N ALA A 104 4.81 -14.72 -15.69
CA ALA A 104 4.16 -13.41 -15.73
C ALA A 104 2.70 -13.46 -16.24
N VAL A 105 2.36 -14.45 -17.07
CA VAL A 105 1.05 -14.53 -17.73
C VAL A 105 0.19 -15.65 -17.14
N ASN A 106 0.78 -16.77 -16.74
CA ASN A 106 0.06 -17.95 -16.24
C ASN A 106 0.63 -18.43 -14.90
N PRO A 107 0.56 -17.60 -13.84
CA PRO A 107 1.15 -17.94 -12.56
C PRO A 107 0.43 -19.12 -11.92
N LYS A 108 1.20 -20.07 -11.36
CA LYS A 108 0.66 -21.28 -10.75
C LYS A 108 0.26 -21.04 -9.28
N PRO A 109 -0.82 -21.67 -8.79
CA PRO A 109 -1.10 -21.73 -7.36
C PRO A 109 0.12 -22.22 -6.56
N GLY A 110 0.37 -21.59 -5.42
CA GLY A 110 1.58 -21.77 -4.61
C GLY A 110 2.66 -20.72 -4.85
N THR A 111 2.64 -19.98 -5.97
CA THR A 111 3.57 -18.87 -6.23
C THR A 111 3.08 -17.55 -5.63
N LEU A 112 4.01 -16.60 -5.42
CA LEU A 112 3.69 -15.23 -5.00
C LEU A 112 2.85 -14.50 -6.05
N ARG A 113 3.22 -14.60 -7.34
CA ARG A 113 2.48 -13.94 -8.42
C ARG A 113 1.03 -14.39 -8.49
N HIS A 114 0.76 -15.68 -8.37
CA HIS A 114 -0.61 -16.16 -8.33
C HIS A 114 -1.38 -15.54 -7.14
N ALA A 115 -0.74 -15.43 -5.97
CA ALA A 115 -1.37 -14.87 -4.78
C ALA A 115 -1.77 -13.40 -4.94
N VAL A 116 -0.86 -12.56 -5.45
CA VAL A 116 -1.06 -11.10 -5.46
C VAL A 116 -2.09 -10.64 -6.48
N ILE A 117 -2.39 -11.45 -7.50
CA ILE A 117 -3.36 -11.08 -8.54
C ILE A 117 -4.80 -11.45 -8.19
N GLN A 118 -5.05 -12.28 -7.18
CA GLN A 118 -6.42 -12.77 -6.89
C GLN A 118 -7.39 -11.62 -6.60
N ASP A 119 -8.68 -11.81 -6.88
CA ASP A 119 -9.69 -10.77 -6.65
C ASP A 119 -10.02 -10.62 -5.17
N GLU A 120 -10.03 -11.73 -4.42
CA GLU A 120 -10.32 -11.66 -2.99
C GLU A 120 -9.17 -11.03 -2.18
N PRO A 121 -9.48 -10.45 -1.00
CA PRO A 121 -8.44 -10.06 -0.06
C PRO A 121 -7.60 -11.26 0.35
N LEU A 122 -6.27 -11.13 0.33
CA LEU A 122 -5.36 -12.19 0.74
C LEU A 122 -4.26 -11.69 1.67
N TRP A 123 -4.11 -12.40 2.78
CA TRP A 123 -2.96 -12.27 3.67
C TRP A 123 -1.91 -13.31 3.27
N ILE A 124 -0.90 -12.88 2.53
CA ILE A 124 0.08 -13.74 1.88
C ILE A 124 1.28 -13.92 2.81
N ILE A 125 1.56 -15.18 3.17
CA ILE A 125 2.71 -15.57 3.99
C ILE A 125 3.58 -16.59 3.25
N PHE A 126 4.72 -16.92 3.82
CA PHE A 126 5.72 -17.77 3.19
C PHE A 126 5.96 -19.02 4.02
N LYS A 127 5.97 -20.19 3.38
CA LYS A 127 6.14 -21.48 4.07
C LYS A 127 7.53 -21.66 4.69
N ARG A 128 8.54 -21.03 4.09
CA ARG A 128 9.96 -21.17 4.40
C ARG A 128 10.72 -19.97 3.85
N ASP A 129 11.98 -19.85 4.23
CA ASP A 129 12.92 -18.93 3.61
C ASP A 129 12.99 -19.19 2.10
N MET A 130 12.97 -18.12 1.32
CA MET A 130 13.05 -18.21 -0.14
C MET A 130 13.55 -16.92 -0.78
N VAL A 131 14.20 -17.10 -1.92
CA VAL A 131 14.57 -16.03 -2.85
C VAL A 131 13.68 -16.19 -4.08
N ILE A 132 12.90 -15.17 -4.39
CA ILE A 132 11.95 -15.13 -5.50
C ILE A 132 12.55 -14.20 -6.54
N GLN A 133 13.02 -14.78 -7.64
CA GLN A 133 13.45 -14.02 -8.80
C GLN A 133 12.30 -13.93 -9.79
N LEU A 134 11.74 -12.73 -9.94
CA LEU A 134 10.65 -12.47 -10.86
C LEU A 134 11.17 -12.36 -12.29
N ARG A 135 10.37 -12.78 -13.27
CA ARG A 135 10.70 -12.66 -14.71
C ARG A 135 10.23 -11.34 -15.31
N GLN A 136 9.17 -10.79 -14.75
CA GLN A 136 8.60 -9.48 -15.07
C GLN A 136 8.16 -8.81 -13.77
N GLU A 137 7.84 -7.52 -13.80
CA GLU A 137 7.32 -6.82 -12.63
C GLU A 137 6.16 -7.58 -11.97
N LEU A 138 6.14 -7.60 -10.65
CA LEU A 138 5.06 -8.17 -9.86
C LEU A 138 3.95 -7.13 -9.72
N VAL A 139 3.15 -7.00 -10.77
CA VAL A 139 1.93 -6.20 -10.75
C VAL A 139 0.89 -6.91 -9.88
N MET A 140 0.30 -6.18 -8.93
CA MET A 140 -0.61 -6.75 -7.94
C MET A 140 -1.98 -6.09 -7.91
N ASN A 141 -2.99 -6.89 -7.57
CA ASN A 141 -4.37 -6.44 -7.37
C ASN A 141 -4.53 -5.83 -5.96
N SER A 142 -5.66 -5.14 -5.73
CA SER A 142 -6.01 -4.50 -4.46
C SER A 142 -6.22 -5.50 -3.32
N PHE A 143 -6.20 -5.02 -2.08
CA PHE A 143 -6.47 -5.82 -0.86
C PHE A 143 -5.49 -6.98 -0.63
N LYS A 144 -4.20 -6.69 -0.70
CA LYS A 144 -3.14 -7.69 -0.50
C LYS A 144 -2.24 -7.28 0.65
N THR A 145 -1.88 -8.26 1.46
CA THR A 145 -0.77 -8.12 2.40
C THR A 145 0.31 -9.12 2.04
N ILE A 146 1.53 -8.67 1.79
CA ILE A 146 2.72 -9.52 1.74
C ILE A 146 3.36 -9.44 3.13
N ASP A 147 3.31 -10.54 3.89
CA ASP A 147 3.79 -10.63 5.26
C ASP A 147 4.95 -11.64 5.35
N GLY A 148 6.18 -11.12 5.38
CA GLY A 148 7.39 -11.91 5.50
C GLY A 148 7.66 -12.47 6.90
N ARG A 149 6.89 -12.10 7.94
CA ARG A 149 7.19 -12.55 9.31
C ARG A 149 7.17 -14.07 9.43
N GLY A 150 8.24 -14.61 10.00
CA GLY A 150 8.44 -16.05 10.20
C GLY A 150 9.28 -16.73 9.09
N ALA A 151 9.70 -15.99 8.07
CA ALA A 151 10.61 -16.47 7.03
C ALA A 151 11.54 -15.35 6.55
N SER A 152 12.73 -15.69 6.08
CA SER A 152 13.60 -14.77 5.34
C SER A 152 13.23 -14.81 3.86
N VAL A 153 12.56 -13.76 3.39
CA VAL A 153 11.98 -13.70 2.05
C VAL A 153 12.64 -12.57 1.27
N HIS A 154 13.23 -12.93 0.14
CA HIS A 154 13.93 -12.01 -0.75
C HIS A 154 13.21 -11.95 -2.10
N ILE A 155 12.89 -10.75 -2.58
CA ILE A 155 12.54 -10.49 -3.97
C ILE A 155 13.76 -9.83 -4.59
N ALA A 156 14.47 -10.57 -5.45
CA ALA A 156 15.80 -10.13 -5.89
C ALA A 156 16.26 -10.69 -7.23
N GLY A 157 17.20 -9.98 -7.87
CA GLY A 157 17.91 -10.40 -9.08
C GLY A 157 17.07 -10.34 -10.37
N GLY A 158 15.86 -9.79 -10.31
CA GLY A 158 14.97 -9.56 -11.44
C GLY A 158 14.15 -8.28 -11.21
N PRO A 159 13.10 -8.03 -11.98
CA PRO A 159 12.14 -6.97 -11.68
C PRO A 159 11.50 -7.18 -10.30
N CYS A 160 10.95 -6.12 -9.71
CA CYS A 160 10.41 -6.16 -8.36
C CYS A 160 8.91 -5.77 -8.35
N ILE A 161 8.46 -4.98 -7.38
CA ILE A 161 7.02 -4.82 -7.08
C ILE A 161 6.45 -3.58 -7.76
N THR A 162 5.28 -3.75 -8.38
CA THR A 162 4.55 -2.64 -9.01
C THR A 162 3.10 -2.60 -8.53
N ILE A 163 2.74 -1.48 -7.90
CA ILE A 163 1.41 -1.18 -7.42
C ILE A 163 0.78 -0.16 -8.37
N HIS A 164 -0.05 -0.63 -9.29
CA HIS A 164 -0.60 0.18 -10.39
C HIS A 164 -2.12 0.22 -10.31
N TYR A 165 -2.69 1.43 -10.14
CA TYR A 165 -4.14 1.66 -9.95
C TYR A 165 -4.80 0.77 -8.87
N ALA A 166 -4.09 0.48 -7.79
CA ALA A 166 -4.55 -0.41 -6.73
C ALA A 166 -4.75 0.32 -5.39
N THR A 167 -5.48 -0.32 -4.49
CA THR A 167 -5.75 0.20 -3.15
C THR A 167 -5.62 -0.86 -2.08
N ASN A 168 -5.34 -0.44 -0.84
CA ASN A 168 -5.25 -1.32 0.33
C ASN A 168 -4.19 -2.40 0.17
N ILE A 169 -2.92 -1.98 0.13
CA ILE A 169 -1.78 -2.90 0.06
C ILE A 169 -0.87 -2.67 1.26
N ILE A 170 -0.45 -3.78 1.87
CA ILE A 170 0.58 -3.80 2.90
C ILE A 170 1.74 -4.65 2.39
N ILE A 171 2.95 -4.11 2.39
CA ILE A 171 4.19 -4.86 2.15
C ILE A 171 4.99 -4.80 3.45
N HIS A 172 5.18 -5.94 4.09
CA HIS A 172 5.75 -6.01 5.43
C HIS A 172 6.80 -7.10 5.58
N GLY A 173 7.97 -6.73 6.12
CA GLY A 173 8.95 -7.69 6.63
C GLY A 173 9.68 -8.52 5.56
N ILE A 174 9.87 -7.97 4.36
CA ILE A 174 10.59 -8.65 3.27
C ILE A 174 11.86 -7.90 2.86
N HIS A 175 12.77 -8.60 2.19
CA HIS A 175 13.97 -8.03 1.58
C HIS A 175 13.74 -7.81 0.08
N ILE A 176 13.99 -6.60 -0.41
CA ILE A 176 13.80 -6.21 -1.82
C ILE A 176 15.13 -5.62 -2.30
N HIS A 177 15.86 -6.33 -3.15
CA HIS A 177 17.19 -5.87 -3.53
C HIS A 177 17.67 -6.40 -4.87
N ASP A 178 18.71 -5.79 -5.42
CA ASP A 178 19.25 -6.17 -6.73
C ASP A 178 18.18 -6.15 -7.83
N CYS A 179 17.17 -5.28 -7.69
CA CYS A 179 16.09 -5.14 -8.66
C CYS A 179 16.67 -4.72 -10.02
N LYS A 180 16.12 -5.31 -11.09
CA LYS A 180 16.57 -5.11 -12.46
C LYS A 180 15.42 -4.63 -13.32
N GLN A 181 15.78 -4.02 -14.43
CA GLN A 181 14.84 -3.63 -15.46
C GLN A 181 14.07 -4.86 -15.99
N GLY A 182 12.74 -4.78 -16.03
CA GLY A 182 11.88 -5.72 -16.74
C GLY A 182 11.86 -5.40 -18.23
N GLY A 183 11.80 -6.42 -19.08
CA GLY A 183 11.62 -6.22 -20.51
C GLY A 183 10.15 -6.05 -20.88
N ASN A 184 9.86 -5.73 -22.14
CA ASN A 184 8.49 -5.74 -22.63
C ASN A 184 7.84 -7.12 -22.51
N GLY A 185 6.54 -7.16 -22.26
CA GLY A 185 5.77 -8.40 -22.37
C GLY A 185 4.41 -8.32 -21.71
N ASP A 186 3.65 -9.39 -21.88
CA ASP A 186 2.36 -9.51 -21.20
C ASP A 186 2.56 -9.81 -19.71
N ILE A 187 1.84 -9.07 -18.86
CA ILE A 187 1.79 -9.31 -17.42
C ILE A 187 0.33 -9.45 -17.01
N ARG A 188 0.04 -10.52 -16.26
CA ARG A 188 -1.26 -10.73 -15.61
C ARG A 188 -1.32 -9.94 -14.31
N ASP A 189 -2.33 -9.07 -14.18
CA ASP A 189 -2.56 -8.22 -13.02
C ASP A 189 -3.81 -8.64 -12.21
N SER A 190 -4.66 -9.49 -12.78
CA SER A 190 -5.85 -10.08 -12.14
C SER A 190 -6.15 -11.49 -12.68
N PRO A 191 -7.09 -12.26 -12.10
CA PRO A 191 -7.44 -13.58 -12.62
C PRO A 191 -8.03 -13.52 -14.04
N HIS A 192 -8.54 -12.35 -14.44
CA HIS A 192 -9.31 -12.15 -15.66
C HIS A 192 -8.63 -11.25 -16.69
N HIS A 193 -7.53 -10.58 -16.33
CA HIS A 193 -6.85 -9.64 -17.21
C HIS A 193 -5.33 -9.86 -17.22
N SER A 194 -4.77 -9.82 -18.43
CA SER A 194 -3.35 -9.66 -18.71
C SER A 194 -3.24 -8.68 -19.85
N GLY A 195 -2.27 -7.78 -19.77
CA GLY A 195 -2.04 -6.75 -20.79
C GLY A 195 -0.56 -6.60 -21.10
N TRP A 196 -0.26 -5.87 -22.17
CA TRP A 196 1.11 -5.57 -22.58
C TRP A 196 1.72 -4.47 -21.70
N TRP A 197 2.92 -4.71 -21.18
CA TRP A 197 3.70 -3.75 -20.40
C TRP A 197 4.99 -3.37 -21.13
N THR A 198 5.37 -2.10 -20.98
CA THR A 198 6.66 -1.55 -21.40
C THR A 198 7.78 -1.96 -20.46
N PRO A 199 9.06 -1.66 -20.76
CA PRO A 199 10.14 -1.96 -19.86
C PRO A 199 9.93 -1.18 -18.57
N SER A 200 10.17 -1.82 -17.43
CA SER A 200 10.13 -1.13 -16.16
C SER A 200 11.39 -0.32 -15.94
N ASP A 201 11.46 0.47 -14.87
CA ASP A 201 12.69 1.20 -14.51
C ASP A 201 13.63 0.34 -13.65
N GLY A 202 13.08 -0.67 -12.97
CA GLY A 202 13.80 -1.56 -12.08
C GLY A 202 13.89 -1.04 -10.64
N ASP A 203 12.83 -0.38 -10.17
CA ASP A 203 12.68 0.05 -8.79
C ASP A 203 12.46 -1.14 -7.85
N GLY A 204 12.62 -0.90 -6.54
CA GLY A 204 12.18 -1.85 -5.51
C GLY A 204 10.65 -1.97 -5.40
N VAL A 205 9.99 -0.84 -5.18
CA VAL A 205 8.54 -0.73 -5.07
C VAL A 205 8.06 0.52 -5.82
N SER A 206 7.42 0.32 -6.98
CA SER A 206 6.80 1.41 -7.74
C SER A 206 5.31 1.54 -7.39
N ILE A 207 4.85 2.74 -7.06
CA ILE A 207 3.47 3.04 -6.65
C ILE A 207 2.90 4.11 -7.57
N PHE A 208 1.95 3.71 -8.40
CA PHE A 208 1.37 4.52 -9.46
C PHE A 208 -0.14 4.65 -9.31
N ALA A 209 -0.65 5.89 -9.29
CA ALA A 209 -2.08 6.21 -9.18
C ALA A 209 -2.84 5.39 -8.11
N SER A 210 -2.18 5.12 -6.97
CA SER A 210 -2.63 4.16 -5.97
C SER A 210 -2.84 4.82 -4.60
N LYS A 211 -3.61 4.16 -3.72
CA LYS A 211 -3.91 4.73 -2.39
C LYS A 211 -4.06 3.71 -1.28
N HIS A 212 -3.90 4.16 -0.03
CA HIS A 212 -3.96 3.28 1.14
C HIS A 212 -2.90 2.19 1.04
N ILE A 213 -1.64 2.63 0.98
CA ILE A 213 -0.46 1.76 0.86
C ILE A 213 0.38 1.89 2.12
N TRP A 214 0.90 0.77 2.60
CA TRP A 214 1.81 0.74 3.74
C TRP A 214 3.00 -0.17 3.44
N VAL A 215 4.19 0.42 3.36
CA VAL A 215 5.46 -0.30 3.22
C VAL A 215 6.20 -0.23 4.55
N ASP A 216 6.31 -1.35 5.23
CA ASP A 216 6.76 -1.42 6.63
C ASP A 216 7.81 -2.50 6.86
N HIS A 217 8.83 -2.24 7.69
CA HIS A 217 9.83 -3.25 8.08
C HIS A 217 10.51 -3.97 6.90
N CYS A 218 10.56 -3.35 5.73
CA CYS A 218 11.24 -3.91 4.58
C CYS A 218 12.71 -3.50 4.58
N SER A 219 13.58 -4.38 4.08
CA SER A 219 14.97 -4.03 3.78
C SER A 219 15.11 -3.81 2.29
N LEU A 220 15.52 -2.61 1.87
CA LEU A 220 15.64 -2.25 0.46
C LEU A 220 17.07 -1.79 0.12
N SER A 221 17.63 -2.29 -0.99
CA SER A 221 18.99 -1.92 -1.40
C SER A 221 19.32 -2.27 -2.85
N ASN A 222 20.26 -1.56 -3.45
CA ASN A 222 20.88 -1.91 -4.73
C ASN A 222 19.90 -2.21 -5.89
N CYS A 223 18.78 -1.50 -5.96
CA CYS A 223 17.89 -1.54 -7.13
C CYS A 223 18.54 -0.87 -8.35
N HIS A 224 17.95 -1.04 -9.53
CA HIS A 224 18.48 -0.45 -10.76
C HIS A 224 18.20 1.05 -10.84
N ASP A 225 16.97 1.47 -10.54
CA ASP A 225 16.59 2.89 -10.48
C ASP A 225 16.28 3.36 -9.05
N GLY A 226 15.03 3.39 -8.59
CA GLY A 226 14.64 3.81 -7.24
C GLY A 226 14.47 2.68 -6.22
N LEU A 227 14.46 2.96 -4.90
CA LEU A 227 13.99 1.95 -3.92
C LEU A 227 12.47 1.99 -3.78
N ILE A 228 11.89 3.17 -3.53
CA ILE A 228 10.44 3.35 -3.46
C ILE A 228 10.04 4.64 -4.20
N ASP A 229 9.23 4.47 -5.24
CA ASP A 229 8.74 5.56 -6.06
C ASP A 229 7.22 5.66 -5.93
N ALA A 230 6.73 6.83 -5.53
CA ALA A 230 5.30 7.12 -5.41
C ALA A 230 4.91 8.30 -6.29
N ILE A 231 4.21 8.00 -7.39
CA ILE A 231 4.00 8.93 -8.50
C ILE A 231 2.54 8.91 -9.00
N HIS A 232 2.23 9.77 -9.99
CA HIS A 232 0.92 9.84 -10.68
C HIS A 232 -0.30 9.95 -9.76
N GLY A 233 -0.27 10.88 -8.81
CA GLY A 233 -1.42 11.14 -7.94
C GLY A 233 -1.63 10.10 -6.84
N SER A 234 -0.63 9.25 -6.58
CA SER A 234 -0.65 8.34 -5.44
C SER A 234 -0.74 9.10 -4.11
N THR A 235 -1.51 8.59 -3.16
CA THR A 235 -1.80 9.29 -1.90
C THR A 235 -2.14 8.31 -0.78
N ALA A 236 -2.26 8.79 0.47
CA ALA A 236 -2.55 7.93 1.63
C ALA A 236 -1.54 6.77 1.75
N ILE A 237 -0.25 7.12 1.79
CA ILE A 237 0.87 6.18 1.88
C ILE A 237 1.61 6.39 3.20
N THR A 238 1.99 5.30 3.85
CA THR A 238 2.96 5.31 4.95
C THR A 238 4.16 4.44 4.58
N ILE A 239 5.36 4.97 4.73
CA ILE A 239 6.63 4.25 4.60
C ILE A 239 7.29 4.31 5.98
N SER A 240 7.32 3.20 6.72
CA SER A 240 7.76 3.16 8.11
C SER A 240 8.72 2.01 8.40
N ASN A 241 9.64 2.19 9.35
CA ASN A 241 10.51 1.11 9.85
C ASN A 241 11.34 0.35 8.80
N ASN A 242 11.50 0.92 7.60
CA ASN A 242 12.28 0.29 6.54
C ASN A 242 13.78 0.54 6.75
N PHE A 243 14.61 -0.42 6.37
CA PHE A 243 16.06 -0.28 6.33
C PHE A 243 16.50 -0.13 4.87
N MET A 244 16.86 1.09 4.48
CA MET A 244 17.25 1.44 3.11
C MET A 244 18.74 1.76 3.04
N THR A 245 19.49 1.06 2.20
CA THR A 245 20.96 1.17 2.19
C THR A 245 21.56 0.84 0.83
N HIS A 246 22.83 1.20 0.62
CA HIS A 246 23.62 0.89 -0.58
C HIS A 246 22.90 1.25 -1.89
N HIS A 247 22.40 2.49 -1.98
CA HIS A 247 21.62 2.92 -3.12
C HIS A 247 21.57 4.46 -3.20
N ASP A 248 21.59 5.01 -4.41
CA ASP A 248 21.70 6.46 -4.63
C ASP A 248 20.32 7.13 -4.72
N LYS A 249 19.37 6.56 -5.46
CA LYS A 249 18.02 7.11 -5.68
C LYS A 249 17.02 6.47 -4.70
N VAL A 250 17.07 6.90 -3.44
CA VAL A 250 16.35 6.18 -2.37
C VAL A 250 14.82 6.27 -2.49
N MET A 251 14.27 7.47 -2.64
CA MET A 251 12.81 7.63 -2.78
C MET A 251 12.48 8.80 -3.70
N LEU A 252 11.53 8.59 -4.63
CA LEU A 252 10.91 9.65 -5.41
C LEU A 252 9.43 9.83 -5.02
N LEU A 253 9.04 11.03 -4.60
CA LEU A 253 7.68 11.37 -4.21
C LEU A 253 7.13 12.46 -5.15
N GLY A 254 6.59 12.04 -6.29
CA GLY A 254 6.21 12.89 -7.40
C GLY A 254 7.32 13.00 -8.47
N HIS A 255 6.94 12.80 -9.74
CA HIS A 255 7.89 12.68 -10.86
C HIS A 255 7.90 13.89 -11.81
N SER A 256 6.89 14.76 -11.76
CA SER A 256 6.74 15.85 -12.73
C SER A 256 6.30 17.16 -12.11
N ASP A 257 7.04 18.22 -12.44
CA ASP A 257 6.74 19.62 -12.07
C ASP A 257 5.50 20.18 -12.80
N SER A 258 5.04 19.50 -13.85
CA SER A 258 3.86 19.89 -14.65
C SER A 258 2.60 19.10 -14.31
N TYR A 259 2.69 18.15 -13.37
CA TYR A 259 1.54 17.34 -13.00
C TYR A 259 0.48 18.18 -12.28
N THR A 260 -0.68 18.35 -12.94
CA THR A 260 -1.88 18.96 -12.35
C THR A 260 -2.91 17.86 -12.10
N GLN A 261 -3.65 17.91 -10.99
CA GLN A 261 -4.72 16.94 -10.72
C GLN A 261 -5.80 17.02 -11.80
N GLY A 262 -5.84 16.05 -12.71
CA GLY A 262 -6.93 15.89 -13.66
C GLY A 262 -8.21 15.38 -12.99
N PRO A 263 -9.40 15.65 -13.55
CA PRO A 263 -10.63 15.01 -13.10
C PRO A 263 -10.49 13.48 -13.24
N ARG A 264 -10.88 12.74 -12.19
CA ARG A 264 -10.88 11.27 -12.17
C ARG A 264 -11.83 10.74 -13.25
N HIS A 265 -11.33 10.48 -14.45
CA HIS A 265 -12.04 9.77 -15.50
C HIS A 265 -11.52 8.33 -15.60
N ALA A 266 -12.48 7.41 -15.69
CA ALA A 266 -12.26 6.01 -15.94
C ALA A 266 -11.63 5.81 -17.33
N GLY A 267 -10.53 5.07 -17.37
CA GLY A 267 -9.93 4.56 -18.60
C GLY A 267 -9.20 5.61 -19.42
N ASP A 268 -7.88 5.70 -19.22
CA ASP A 268 -7.01 5.91 -20.38
C ASP A 268 -5.76 5.05 -20.18
N TYR A 269 -5.59 4.11 -21.11
CA TYR A 269 -4.44 3.21 -21.20
C TYR A 269 -3.38 3.92 -22.04
N SER A 270 -2.38 4.50 -21.39
CA SER A 270 -1.13 4.88 -22.06
C SER A 270 0.01 5.03 -21.06
N LEU A 271 0.85 4.00 -21.10
CA LEU A 271 2.28 3.88 -20.80
C LEU A 271 2.97 5.09 -20.16
#